data_AF-A0A6P2RX34-F1
#
_entry.id   AF-A0A6P2RX34-F1
#
_cell.length_a   1.000
_cell.length_b   1.000
_cell.length_c   1.000
_cell.angle_alpha   90.00
_cell.angle_beta   90.00
_cell.angle_gamma   90.00
#
_symmetry.space_group_name_H-M   'P 1'
#
loop_
_entity.id
_entity.type
_entity.pdbx_description
1 polymer ?
#
loop_
_entity_poly.entity_id
_entity_poly.type
_entity_poly.pdbx_seq_one_letter_code
_entity_poly.pdbx_strand_id
1 'polypeptide(L)'
;MSAVLEPPHEGRGHPDTPAQNTPSTAEKPAVNLATSTGLKPIQRLTSDSRIDKIVPDSDAVTILNYSSLFARTFVRSDYNFCAAKITVARGGKVRALEIALRDAADWMRKATAWVEKHNARSLAFPSEQIELKVTRPLAGLLVRCLTQYDRLFTATMEAQLADKITAQERANILKNAEGRILYVRTACIPDNDRYDADGTVRD
;
A
#
# COMPACT_ATOMS: atom_id res chain seq x y z
N MET A 1 -18.44 -1.29 65.24
CA MET A 1 -17.93 -1.21 66.62
C MET A 1 -16.60 -1.93 66.66
N SER A 2 -15.59 -1.27 67.23
CA SER A 2 -14.16 -1.61 67.27
C SER A 2 -13.79 -2.79 68.17
N ALA A 3 -12.63 -3.42 67.88
CA ALA A 3 -11.52 -3.80 68.80
C ALA A 3 -10.76 -5.01 68.20
N VAL A 4 -9.52 -4.90 67.68
CA VAL A 4 -8.21 -4.71 68.35
C VAL A 4 -7.79 -5.95 69.15
N LEU A 5 -6.74 -6.65 68.69
CA LEU A 5 -5.55 -7.06 69.49
C LEU A 5 -4.54 -7.88 68.64
N GLU A 6 -3.30 -7.39 68.65
CA GLU A 6 -2.04 -8.02 68.21
C GLU A 6 -1.13 -8.12 69.47
N PRO A 7 0.08 -8.70 69.43
CA PRO A 7 0.53 -10.11 69.48
C PRO A 7 1.23 -10.45 70.84
N PRO A 8 2.13 -11.46 71.02
CA PRO A 8 3.53 -11.28 70.60
C PRO A 8 4.46 -12.54 70.41
N HIS A 9 5.70 -12.26 69.92
CA HIS A 9 7.02 -12.92 70.11
C HIS A 9 7.23 -14.39 69.66
N GLU A 10 8.39 -14.85 69.15
CA GLU A 10 9.60 -14.29 68.52
C GLU A 10 10.42 -15.53 68.08
N GLY A 11 11.13 -15.47 66.95
CA GLY A 11 11.96 -16.58 66.50
C GLY A 11 12.79 -16.21 65.28
N ARG A 12 13.78 -15.34 65.48
CA ARG A 12 14.78 -14.96 64.49
C ARG A 12 15.64 -16.15 64.07
N GLY A 13 15.82 -16.30 62.76
CA GLY A 13 16.89 -17.06 62.13
C GLY A 13 16.99 -16.71 60.65
N HIS A 14 17.75 -15.67 60.32
CA HIS A 14 18.28 -15.35 58.99
C HIS A 14 19.80 -15.19 59.16
N PRO A 15 20.66 -15.34 58.14
CA PRO A 15 20.42 -14.99 56.73
C PRO A 15 21.00 -16.08 55.75
N ASP A 16 21.08 -16.02 54.42
CA ASP A 16 21.20 -14.93 53.46
C ASP A 16 21.03 -15.47 51.99
N THR A 17 20.29 -14.72 51.14
CA THR A 17 20.47 -14.47 49.67
C THR A 17 20.22 -15.57 48.58
N PRO A 18 19.94 -15.21 47.28
CA PRO A 18 18.60 -15.34 46.70
C PRO A 18 18.46 -16.03 45.31
N ALA A 19 17.20 -16.35 45.01
CA ALA A 19 16.50 -16.73 43.78
C ALA A 19 17.18 -16.58 42.40
N GLN A 20 16.93 -17.59 41.54
CA GLN A 20 16.69 -17.35 40.12
C GLN A 20 15.56 -18.23 39.57
N ASN A 21 14.54 -17.53 39.07
CA ASN A 21 13.31 -18.02 38.45
C ASN A 21 13.57 -18.63 37.07
N THR A 22 12.88 -19.73 36.77
CA THR A 22 12.44 -20.06 35.40
C THR A 22 11.01 -19.54 35.25
N PRO A 23 10.59 -19.05 34.07
CA PRO A 23 9.86 -19.97 33.20
C PRO A 23 10.08 -19.79 31.70
N SER A 24 9.90 -20.93 31.03
CA SER A 24 9.87 -21.16 29.58
C SER A 24 8.96 -20.22 28.80
N THR A 25 9.43 -19.78 27.63
CA THR A 25 8.56 -19.37 26.52
C THR A 25 8.90 -20.24 25.31
N ALA A 26 7.91 -21.01 24.84
CA ALA A 26 8.02 -21.89 23.68
C ALA A 26 8.06 -21.05 22.39
N GLU A 27 9.22 -20.99 21.73
CA GLU A 27 9.36 -20.50 20.36
C GLU A 27 9.04 -21.62 19.35
N LYS A 28 8.24 -21.27 18.33
CA LYS A 28 7.95 -22.11 17.16
C LYS A 28 9.25 -22.38 16.37
N PRO A 29 9.48 -23.59 15.83
CA PRO A 29 10.71 -23.88 15.12
C PRO A 29 10.73 -23.19 13.75
N ALA A 30 11.68 -22.27 13.57
CA ALA A 30 12.08 -21.78 12.26
C ALA A 30 12.76 -22.92 11.48
N VAL A 31 12.26 -23.17 10.26
CA VAL A 31 12.89 -24.13 9.34
C VAL A 31 14.19 -23.52 8.83
N ASN A 32 15.29 -23.85 9.51
CA ASN A 32 16.64 -23.45 9.11
C ASN A 32 17.15 -24.37 7.99
N LEU A 33 16.95 -23.96 6.73
CA LEU A 33 17.69 -24.51 5.59
C LEU A 33 19.14 -24.03 5.65
N ALA A 34 20.00 -24.84 6.25
CA ALA A 34 21.43 -24.61 6.32
C ALA A 34 22.04 -24.54 4.91
N THR A 35 22.50 -23.35 4.50
CA THR A 35 23.38 -23.18 3.34
C THR A 35 24.79 -22.93 3.87
N SER A 36 25.70 -23.86 3.54
CA SER A 36 27.06 -24.02 4.08
C SER A 36 28.09 -23.02 3.55
N THR A 37 27.67 -21.79 3.27
CA THR A 37 28.60 -20.69 2.96
C THR A 37 28.55 -19.74 4.15
N GLY A 38 29.66 -19.49 4.85
CA GLY A 38 29.77 -18.59 6.01
C GLY A 38 29.41 -17.11 5.74
N LEU A 39 28.71 -16.82 4.64
CA LEU A 39 28.06 -15.57 4.34
C LEU A 39 26.70 -15.56 5.04
N LYS A 40 26.42 -14.52 5.83
CA LYS A 40 25.08 -14.32 6.38
C LYS A 40 24.08 -14.34 5.21
N PRO A 41 23.02 -15.16 5.26
CA PRO A 41 21.98 -15.15 4.24
C PRO A 41 21.51 -13.71 4.02
N ILE A 42 21.59 -13.23 2.78
CA ILE A 42 21.11 -11.88 2.45
C ILE A 42 19.60 -11.91 2.68
N GLN A 43 19.14 -11.31 3.77
CA GLN A 43 17.72 -11.12 4.04
C GLN A 43 17.18 -10.19 2.94
N ARG A 44 16.64 -10.80 1.88
CA ARG A 44 16.00 -10.06 0.79
C ARG A 44 14.76 -9.40 1.36
N LEU A 45 14.86 -8.11 1.68
CA LEU A 45 13.72 -7.30 2.08
C LEU A 45 12.69 -7.35 0.95
N THR A 46 11.57 -8.03 1.19
CA THR A 46 10.36 -7.95 0.37
C THR A 46 9.83 -6.53 0.42
N SER A 47 9.08 -6.11 -0.61
CA SER A 47 8.56 -4.75 -0.74
C SER A 47 7.91 -4.24 0.55
N ASP A 48 7.17 -5.09 1.25
CA ASP A 48 6.47 -4.79 2.50
C ASP A 48 7.44 -4.41 3.63
N SER A 49 8.46 -5.23 3.86
CA SER A 49 9.51 -4.96 4.87
C SER A 49 10.35 -3.71 4.56
N ARG A 50 10.35 -3.24 3.29
CA ARG A 50 10.98 -1.97 2.92
C ARG A 50 10.08 -0.79 3.29
N ILE A 51 8.77 -0.91 3.13
CA ILE A 51 7.80 0.12 3.53
C ILE A 51 7.90 0.40 5.03
N ASP A 52 8.04 -0.64 5.85
CA ASP A 52 8.13 -0.50 7.31
C ASP A 52 9.37 0.29 7.78
N LYS A 53 10.44 0.32 6.98
CA LYS A 53 11.68 1.06 7.29
C LYS A 53 11.69 2.50 6.77
N ILE A 54 10.67 2.89 6.01
CA ILE A 54 10.54 4.27 5.52
C ILE A 54 10.18 5.15 6.70
N VAL A 55 11.01 6.15 7.03
CA VAL A 55 10.59 7.24 7.91
C VAL A 55 9.46 7.98 7.18
N PRO A 56 8.21 7.91 7.67
CA PRO A 56 7.06 8.44 6.96
C PRO A 56 7.03 9.97 7.10
N ASP A 57 6.63 10.68 6.04
CA ASP A 57 6.26 12.11 6.18
C ASP A 57 4.85 12.26 6.75
N SER A 58 4.01 11.24 6.56
CA SER A 58 2.65 11.12 7.05
C SER A 58 2.36 9.64 7.24
N ASP A 59 1.87 9.23 8.41
CA ASP A 59 1.48 7.85 8.69
C ASP A 59 -0.05 7.71 8.60
N ALA A 60 -0.58 7.93 7.40
CA ALA A 60 -2.00 7.74 7.12
C ALA A 60 -2.26 6.28 6.73
N VAL A 61 -2.84 5.52 7.65
CA VAL A 61 -3.50 4.25 7.32
C VAL A 61 -4.88 4.58 6.76
N THR A 62 -5.13 4.19 5.51
CA THR A 62 -6.40 4.44 4.84
C THR A 62 -7.06 3.13 4.48
N ILE A 63 -8.36 3.04 4.78
CA ILE A 63 -9.20 1.91 4.38
C ILE A 63 -9.87 2.29 3.06
N LEU A 64 -9.62 1.49 2.02
CA LEU A 64 -10.09 1.73 0.66
C LEU A 64 -11.00 0.61 0.21
N ASN A 65 -12.04 0.94 -0.56
CA ASN A 65 -12.96 -0.04 -1.13
C ASN A 65 -12.77 -0.08 -2.63
N TYR A 66 -12.50 -1.27 -3.18
CA TYR A 66 -12.27 -1.47 -4.60
C TYR A 66 -13.20 -2.55 -5.16
N SER A 67 -14.00 -2.23 -6.17
CA SER A 67 -14.85 -3.19 -6.89
C SER A 67 -14.14 -3.85 -8.07
N SER A 68 -13.21 -3.13 -8.72
CA SER A 68 -12.49 -3.64 -9.88
C SER A 68 -11.44 -4.68 -9.50
N LEU A 69 -11.28 -5.72 -10.33
CA LEU A 69 -10.21 -6.71 -10.13
C LEU A 69 -8.82 -6.09 -10.37
N PHE A 70 -8.72 -5.18 -11.34
CA PHE A 70 -7.46 -4.51 -11.65
C PHE A 70 -6.91 -3.72 -10.46
N ALA A 71 -7.70 -2.84 -9.84
CA ALA A 71 -7.22 -2.03 -8.71
C ALA A 71 -6.79 -2.91 -7.54
N ARG A 72 -7.60 -3.94 -7.20
CA ARG A 72 -7.27 -4.91 -6.15
C ARG A 72 -5.98 -5.67 -6.43
N THR A 73 -5.78 -6.08 -7.68
CA THR A 73 -4.57 -6.78 -8.10
C THR A 73 -3.37 -5.86 -7.99
N PHE A 74 -3.46 -4.65 -8.56
CA PHE A 74 -2.38 -3.66 -8.54
C PHE A 74 -1.97 -3.30 -7.11
N VAL A 75 -2.93 -3.13 -6.19
CA VAL A 75 -2.63 -2.87 -4.78
C VAL A 75 -1.81 -3.99 -4.16
N ARG A 76 -2.14 -5.24 -4.45
CA ARG A 76 -1.41 -6.39 -3.88
C ARG A 76 -0.06 -6.66 -4.56
N SER A 77 0.03 -6.48 -5.88
CA SER A 77 1.22 -6.85 -6.65
C SER A 77 2.25 -5.71 -6.76
N ASP A 78 1.79 -4.48 -6.94
CA ASP A 78 2.63 -3.40 -7.49
C ASP A 78 2.64 -2.13 -6.64
N TYR A 79 1.63 -1.91 -5.79
CA TYR A 79 1.58 -0.69 -4.97
C TYR A 79 2.79 -0.57 -4.05
N ASN A 80 3.13 -1.61 -3.28
CA ASN A 80 4.27 -1.55 -2.35
C ASN A 80 5.60 -1.34 -3.09
N PHE A 81 5.74 -1.88 -4.30
CA PHE A 81 6.90 -1.59 -5.16
C PHE A 81 6.94 -0.11 -5.57
N CYS A 82 5.83 0.43 -6.06
CA CYS A 82 5.74 1.83 -6.49
C CYS A 82 5.94 2.79 -5.31
N ALA A 83 5.29 2.55 -4.17
CA ALA A 83 5.42 3.36 -2.96
C ALA A 83 6.86 3.38 -2.43
N ALA A 84 7.54 2.23 -2.45
CA ALA A 84 8.95 2.15 -2.09
C ALA A 84 9.83 2.96 -3.07
N LYS A 85 9.63 2.84 -4.38
CA LYS A 85 10.41 3.60 -5.38
C LYS A 85 10.09 5.10 -5.37
N ILE A 86 8.85 5.49 -5.08
CA ILE A 86 8.44 6.89 -4.87
C ILE A 86 9.17 7.49 -3.67
N THR A 87 9.29 6.74 -2.57
CA THR A 87 9.93 7.24 -1.35
C THR A 87 11.41 7.56 -1.53
N VAL A 88 12.12 6.75 -2.32
CA VAL A 88 13.55 6.95 -2.59
C VAL A 88 13.81 7.77 -3.85
N ALA A 89 12.76 8.24 -4.52
CA ALA A 89 12.88 9.03 -5.75
C ALA A 89 13.53 10.38 -5.45
N ARG A 90 14.43 10.82 -6.34
CA ARG A 90 15.12 12.12 -6.24
C ARG A 90 15.23 12.78 -7.60
N GLY A 91 15.38 14.10 -7.61
CA GLY A 91 15.64 14.89 -8.82
C GLY A 91 14.60 14.65 -9.91
N GLY A 92 15.07 14.44 -11.14
CA GLY A 92 14.24 14.22 -12.33
C GLY A 92 13.18 13.13 -12.19
N LYS A 93 13.47 12.06 -11.46
CA LYS A 93 12.51 10.96 -11.26
C LYS A 93 11.25 11.40 -10.53
N VAL A 94 11.38 12.25 -9.51
CA VAL A 94 10.22 12.79 -8.77
C VAL A 94 9.32 13.55 -9.72
N ARG A 95 9.91 14.35 -10.61
CA ARG A 95 9.18 15.12 -11.62
C ARG A 95 8.49 14.21 -12.63
N ALA A 96 9.17 13.20 -13.14
CA ALA A 96 8.61 12.22 -14.07
C ALA A 96 7.38 11.50 -13.47
N LEU A 97 7.49 11.05 -12.22
CA LEU A 97 6.40 10.38 -11.50
C LEU A 97 5.23 11.32 -11.24
N GLU A 98 5.50 12.57 -10.85
CA GLU A 98 4.47 13.59 -10.64
C GLU A 98 3.69 13.87 -11.94
N ILE A 99 4.38 14.02 -13.07
CA ILE A 99 3.76 14.24 -14.39
C ILE A 99 2.90 13.04 -14.76
N ALA A 100 3.44 11.82 -14.67
CA ALA A 100 2.71 10.61 -15.02
C ALA A 100 1.44 10.42 -14.16
N LEU A 101 1.53 10.68 -12.86
CA LEU A 101 0.40 10.59 -11.93
C LEU A 101 -0.66 11.66 -12.23
N ARG A 102 -0.25 12.91 -12.50
CA ARG A 102 -1.19 13.98 -12.84
C ARG A 102 -1.88 13.74 -14.17
N ASP A 103 -1.16 13.31 -15.20
CA ASP A 103 -1.75 12.98 -16.49
C ASP A 103 -2.78 11.85 -16.36
N ALA A 104 -2.43 10.79 -15.63
CA ALA A 104 -3.35 9.70 -15.33
C ALA A 104 -4.62 10.19 -14.63
N ALA A 105 -4.47 10.98 -13.56
CA ALA A 105 -5.58 11.52 -12.79
C ALA A 105 -6.48 12.47 -13.60
N ASP A 106 -5.88 13.34 -14.42
CA ASP A 106 -6.59 14.28 -15.27
C ASP A 106 -7.37 13.56 -16.37
N TRP A 107 -6.75 12.54 -16.98
CA TRP A 107 -7.43 11.72 -17.99
C TRP A 107 -8.60 10.95 -17.37
N MET A 108 -8.40 10.29 -16.23
CA MET A 108 -9.48 9.56 -15.55
C MET A 108 -10.62 10.49 -15.14
N ARG A 109 -10.32 11.70 -14.63
CA ARG A 109 -11.35 12.71 -14.33
C ARG A 109 -12.20 13.03 -15.56
N LYS A 110 -11.56 13.26 -16.72
CA LYS A 110 -12.27 13.57 -17.98
C LYS A 110 -13.09 12.37 -18.47
N ALA A 111 -12.54 11.16 -18.38
CA ALA A 111 -13.22 9.94 -18.77
C ALA A 111 -14.46 9.68 -17.89
N THR A 112 -14.33 9.80 -16.57
CA THR A 112 -15.46 9.66 -15.64
C THR A 112 -16.54 10.69 -15.96
N ALA A 113 -16.16 11.96 -16.14
CA ALA A 113 -17.12 13.01 -16.51
C ALA A 113 -17.81 12.75 -17.86
N TRP A 114 -17.14 12.09 -18.82
CA TRP A 114 -17.77 11.68 -20.07
C TRP A 114 -18.82 10.58 -19.86
N VAL A 115 -18.49 9.54 -19.07
CA VAL A 115 -19.41 8.42 -18.78
C VAL A 115 -20.63 8.92 -17.98
N GLU A 116 -20.41 9.79 -16.99
CA GLU A 116 -21.47 10.32 -16.13
C GLU A 116 -22.50 11.16 -16.90
N LYS A 117 -22.17 11.72 -18.08
CA LYS A 117 -23.14 12.42 -18.94
C LYS A 117 -24.29 11.55 -19.43
N HIS A 118 -24.09 10.23 -19.48
CA HIS A 118 -25.14 9.29 -19.86
C HIS A 118 -26.20 9.09 -18.78
N ASN A 119 -25.96 9.61 -17.56
CA ASN A 119 -26.88 9.61 -16.43
C ASN A 119 -27.46 8.21 -16.14
N ALA A 120 -26.58 7.20 -16.17
CA ALA A 120 -26.95 5.84 -15.81
C ALA A 120 -27.32 5.77 -14.32
N ARG A 121 -28.23 4.86 -13.98
CA ARG A 121 -28.63 4.65 -12.59
C ARG A 121 -27.45 4.06 -11.81
N SER A 122 -27.19 4.60 -10.62
CA SER A 122 -26.17 4.02 -9.74
C SER A 122 -26.59 2.65 -9.20
N LEU A 123 -25.66 1.71 -9.22
CA LEU A 123 -25.82 0.34 -8.75
C LEU A 123 -24.74 0.05 -7.68
N ALA A 124 -25.14 -0.66 -6.63
CA ALA A 124 -24.19 -1.13 -5.62
C ALA A 124 -23.47 -2.38 -6.16
N PHE A 125 -22.15 -2.28 -6.31
CA PHE A 125 -21.31 -3.43 -6.65
C PHE A 125 -20.58 -3.93 -5.41
N PRO A 126 -20.35 -5.25 -5.29
CA PRO A 126 -19.46 -5.78 -4.28
C PRO A 126 -18.09 -5.10 -4.36
N SER A 127 -17.56 -4.70 -3.22
CA SER A 127 -16.24 -4.11 -3.10
C SER A 127 -15.44 -4.86 -2.05
N GLU A 128 -14.13 -4.97 -2.27
CA GLU A 128 -13.22 -5.47 -1.26
C GLU A 128 -12.61 -4.32 -0.49
N GLN A 129 -12.59 -4.44 0.84
CA GLN A 129 -11.93 -3.51 1.73
C GLN A 129 -10.44 -3.87 1.82
N ILE A 130 -9.58 -2.90 1.52
CA ILE A 130 -8.13 -3.06 1.59
C ILE A 130 -7.56 -1.92 2.44
N GLU A 131 -6.81 -2.28 3.48
CA GLU A 131 -6.07 -1.33 4.30
C GLU A 131 -4.72 -1.03 3.66
N LEU A 132 -4.38 0.25 3.57
CA LEU A 132 -3.18 0.70 2.90
C LEU A 132 -2.45 1.76 3.72
N LYS A 133 -1.14 1.56 3.89
CA LYS A 133 -0.26 2.57 4.47
C LYS A 133 0.20 3.54 3.39
N VAL A 134 -0.08 4.83 3.59
CA VAL A 134 0.31 5.90 2.66
C VAL A 134 1.32 6.80 3.36
N THR A 135 2.59 6.71 2.96
CA THR A 135 3.70 7.34 3.67
C THR A 135 4.18 8.67 3.07
N ARG A 136 3.82 8.95 1.80
CA ARG A 136 4.31 10.10 1.01
C ARG A 136 3.19 10.70 0.15
N PRO A 137 3.20 12.02 -0.14
CA PRO A 137 2.19 12.66 -0.97
C PRO A 137 2.01 12.06 -2.37
N LEU A 138 3.11 11.70 -3.05
CA LEU A 138 3.06 11.05 -4.37
C LEU A 138 2.46 9.64 -4.31
N ALA A 139 2.67 8.90 -3.23
CA ALA A 139 2.00 7.62 -3.01
C ALA A 139 0.49 7.83 -2.81
N GLY A 140 0.09 8.90 -2.11
CA GLY A 140 -1.30 9.32 -2.01
C GLY A 140 -1.93 9.67 -3.37
N LEU A 141 -1.18 10.27 -4.30
CA LEU A 141 -1.66 10.50 -5.67
C LEU A 141 -1.85 9.18 -6.44
N LEU A 142 -0.99 8.18 -6.24
CA LEU A 142 -1.18 6.85 -6.81
C LEU A 142 -2.46 6.18 -6.27
N VAL A 143 -2.69 6.26 -4.97
CA VAL A 143 -3.95 5.79 -4.36
C VAL A 143 -5.15 6.50 -4.98
N ARG A 144 -5.08 7.82 -5.14
CA ARG A 144 -6.14 8.61 -5.79
C ARG A 144 -6.40 8.15 -7.23
N CYS A 145 -5.34 7.85 -8.00
CA CYS A 145 -5.46 7.29 -9.35
C CYS A 145 -6.21 5.95 -9.33
N LEU A 146 -5.87 5.05 -8.40
CA LEU A 146 -6.56 3.76 -8.26
C LEU A 146 -8.04 3.94 -7.87
N THR A 147 -8.36 4.86 -6.96
CA THR A 147 -9.74 5.17 -6.57
C THR A 147 -10.53 5.78 -7.73
N GLN A 148 -9.91 6.66 -8.53
CA GLN A 148 -10.53 7.22 -9.74
C GLN A 148 -10.79 6.14 -10.80
N TYR A 149 -9.84 5.23 -11.00
CA TYR A 149 -10.03 4.09 -11.87
C TYR A 149 -11.21 3.23 -11.41
N ASP A 150 -11.32 2.94 -10.11
CA ASP A 150 -12.39 2.11 -9.58
C ASP A 150 -13.77 2.76 -9.76
N ARG A 151 -13.87 4.09 -9.54
CA ARG A 151 -15.08 4.86 -9.85
C ARG A 151 -15.41 4.85 -11.34
N LEU A 152 -14.41 4.94 -12.21
CA LEU A 152 -14.61 4.84 -13.66
C LEU A 152 -15.10 3.44 -14.05
N PHE A 153 -14.57 2.40 -13.40
CA PHE A 153 -15.00 1.01 -13.60
C PHE A 153 -16.48 0.81 -13.23
N THR A 154 -16.92 1.32 -12.08
CA THR A 154 -18.33 1.22 -11.68
C THR A 154 -19.24 2.03 -12.60
N ALA A 155 -18.90 3.29 -12.88
CA ALA A 155 -19.69 4.16 -13.76
C ALA A 155 -19.83 3.58 -15.18
N THR A 156 -18.76 3.02 -15.74
CA THR A 156 -18.82 2.38 -17.07
C THR A 156 -19.64 1.10 -17.05
N MET A 157 -19.61 0.33 -15.96
CA MET A 157 -20.44 -0.86 -15.80
C MET A 157 -21.92 -0.51 -15.70
N GLU A 158 -22.28 0.51 -14.91
CA GLU A 158 -23.64 1.05 -14.82
C GLU A 158 -24.15 1.53 -16.18
N ALA A 159 -23.32 2.31 -16.90
CA ALA A 159 -23.66 2.81 -18.23
C ALA A 159 -23.83 1.69 -19.26
N GLN A 160 -23.00 0.64 -19.21
CA GLN A 160 -23.14 -0.51 -20.11
C GLN A 160 -24.41 -1.31 -19.80
N LEU A 161 -24.72 -1.55 -18.52
CA LEU A 161 -25.93 -2.29 -18.11
C LEU A 161 -27.23 -1.53 -18.43
N ALA A 162 -27.15 -0.20 -18.56
CA ALA A 162 -28.25 0.65 -18.98
C ALA A 162 -28.29 0.88 -20.51
N ASP A 163 -27.51 0.11 -21.29
CA ASP A 163 -27.36 0.22 -22.75
C ASP A 163 -27.00 1.65 -23.23
N LYS A 164 -26.30 2.43 -22.40
CA LYS A 164 -25.87 3.80 -22.71
C LYS A 164 -24.52 3.87 -23.41
N ILE A 165 -23.69 2.88 -23.17
CA ILE A 165 -22.40 2.68 -23.85
C ILE A 165 -22.27 1.22 -24.26
N THR A 166 -21.52 0.98 -25.32
CA THR A 166 -21.22 -0.36 -25.81
C THR A 166 -20.14 -1.04 -24.95
N ALA A 167 -20.11 -2.37 -24.99
CA ALA A 167 -19.04 -3.15 -24.36
C ALA A 167 -17.65 -2.79 -24.89
N GLN A 168 -17.55 -2.44 -26.18
CA GLN A 168 -16.29 -2.02 -26.81
C GLN A 168 -15.81 -0.67 -26.27
N GLU A 169 -16.70 0.31 -26.12
CA GLU A 169 -16.36 1.60 -25.52
C GLU A 169 -15.87 1.43 -24.09
N ARG A 170 -16.56 0.62 -23.28
CA ARG A 170 -16.11 0.29 -21.93
C ARG A 170 -14.72 -0.34 -21.94
N ALA A 171 -14.49 -1.36 -22.77
CA ALA A 171 -13.20 -2.04 -22.85
C ALA A 171 -12.07 -1.07 -23.25
N ASN A 172 -12.32 -0.19 -24.23
CA ASN A 172 -11.37 0.81 -24.69
C ASN A 172 -11.02 1.82 -23.58
N ILE A 173 -12.04 2.33 -22.87
CA ILE A 173 -11.84 3.30 -21.78
C ILE A 173 -11.03 2.68 -20.64
N LEU A 174 -11.41 1.47 -20.20
CA LEU A 174 -10.69 0.80 -19.11
C LEU A 174 -9.26 0.44 -19.50
N LYS A 175 -9.03 -0.08 -20.71
CA LYS A 175 -7.67 -0.36 -21.21
C LYS A 175 -6.79 0.90 -21.22
N ASN A 176 -7.34 2.05 -21.62
CA ASN A 176 -6.62 3.32 -21.59
C ASN A 176 -6.30 3.81 -20.17
N ALA A 177 -7.20 3.57 -19.22
CA ALA A 177 -7.01 3.91 -17.82
C ALA A 177 -5.94 3.01 -17.17
N GLU A 178 -6.02 1.70 -17.40
CA GLU A 178 -5.05 0.71 -16.91
C GLU A 178 -3.66 1.00 -17.46
N GLY A 179 -3.55 1.27 -18.77
CA GLY A 179 -2.28 1.61 -19.41
C GLY A 179 -1.57 2.80 -18.75
N ARG A 180 -2.32 3.80 -18.29
CA ARG A 180 -1.76 4.98 -17.59
C ARG A 180 -1.27 4.63 -16.19
N ILE A 181 -2.00 3.81 -15.44
CA ILE A 181 -1.56 3.34 -14.12
C ILE A 181 -0.33 2.43 -14.25
N LEU A 182 -0.31 1.54 -15.25
CA LEU A 182 0.85 0.69 -15.55
C LEU A 182 2.06 1.49 -16.06
N TYR A 183 1.83 2.62 -16.74
CA TYR A 183 2.90 3.53 -17.11
C TYR A 183 3.58 4.14 -15.87
N VAL A 184 2.82 4.53 -14.83
CA VAL A 184 3.41 4.99 -13.55
C VAL A 184 4.30 3.92 -12.94
N ARG A 185 3.84 2.66 -12.92
CA ARG A 185 4.68 1.52 -12.47
C ARG A 185 5.97 1.42 -13.31
N THR A 186 5.87 1.59 -14.62
CA THR A 186 7.03 1.53 -15.52
C THR A 186 8.01 2.67 -15.23
N ALA A 187 7.52 3.88 -14.96
CA ALA A 187 8.34 5.01 -14.53
C ALA A 187 8.97 4.82 -13.13
N CYS A 188 8.44 3.92 -12.31
CA CYS A 188 9.10 3.54 -11.06
C CYS A 188 10.35 2.69 -11.30
N ILE A 189 10.52 2.03 -12.46
CA ILE A 189 11.60 1.05 -12.70
C ILE A 189 12.99 1.69 -12.77
N PRO A 190 13.27 2.68 -13.66
CA PRO A 190 14.61 3.20 -13.86
C PRO A 190 15.15 3.88 -12.59
N ASP A 191 16.47 3.92 -12.44
CA ASP A 191 17.11 4.58 -11.30
C ASP A 191 17.16 6.11 -11.47
N ASN A 192 17.47 6.82 -10.39
CA ASN A 192 17.33 8.29 -10.34
C ASN A 192 18.23 9.02 -11.35
N ASP A 193 19.38 8.44 -11.70
CA ASP A 193 20.39 8.96 -12.62
C ASP A 193 20.01 8.80 -14.11
N ARG A 194 19.01 7.96 -14.40
CA ARG A 194 18.41 7.79 -15.72
C ARG A 194 17.39 8.88 -16.07
N TYR A 195 17.15 9.85 -15.18
CA TYR A 195 16.23 10.95 -15.43
C TYR A 195 16.98 12.28 -15.53
N ASP A 196 16.65 13.06 -16.56
CA ASP A 196 17.02 14.47 -16.65
C ASP A 196 16.17 15.33 -15.71
N ALA A 197 16.61 16.55 -15.44
CA ALA A 197 15.97 17.44 -14.47
C ALA A 197 14.51 17.77 -14.78
N ASP A 198 14.12 17.73 -16.05
CA ASP A 198 12.76 17.90 -16.54
C ASP A 198 11.88 16.64 -16.41
N GLY A 199 12.50 15.49 -16.11
CA GLY A 199 11.85 14.20 -15.93
C GLY A 199 11.84 13.31 -17.16
N THR A 200 12.57 13.64 -18.23
CA THR A 200 12.75 12.72 -19.36
C THR A 200 13.70 11.58 -19.01
N VAL A 201 13.44 10.39 -19.53
CA VAL A 201 14.33 9.24 -19.38
C VAL A 201 15.47 9.39 -20.37
N ARG A 202 16.71 9.24 -19.90
CA ARG A 202 17.92 9.16 -20.74
C ARG A 202 17.95 7.81 -21.43
N ASP A 203 18.28 7.82 -22.73
CA ASP A 203 18.55 6.60 -23.50
C ASP A 203 19.84 5.90 -23.01
#